data_AF-A0A840WF50-F1
#
_entry.id   AF-A0A840WF50-F1
#
_cell.length_a   1.000
_cell.length_b   1.000
_cell.length_c   1.000
_cell.angle_alpha   90.00
_cell.angle_beta   90.00
_cell.angle_gamma   90.00
#
_symmetry.space_group_name_H-M   'P 1'
#
loop_
_entity.id
_entity.type
_entity.pdbx_description
1 polymer ?
#
loop_
_entity_poly.entity_id
_entity_poly.type
_entity_poly.pdbx_seq_one_letter_code
_entity_poly.pdbx_strand_id
1 'polypeptide(L)'
;MSPTTQTRDESGAEDAAGGDPALRGTGVEIPEGWAEADESTVLQDGEEVTVRRYQADGERVLGGSHLSVVLGEDDRLVGLTRLEAEAAGDPEDLPSHEQAREAAYTWLAQQDSEYLEGLTEQWVDRHDEVVVDADGQEAVIPGIKVKTRHDDGRYAWVIVGVGARIVAFERDVTWDSAAQRRSTQMWLHDAWVAAVEGTGDQPPAPAAVADAG
;
A
#
# COMPACT_ATOMS: atom_id res chain seq x y z
N MET A 1 -0.67 60.84 21.67
CA MET A 1 0.38 60.39 20.74
C MET A 1 0.71 58.97 21.16
N SER A 2 0.04 58.03 20.52
CA SER A 2 -0.02 56.62 20.94
C SER A 2 1.04 55.80 20.21
N PRO A 3 1.67 54.81 20.86
CA PRO A 3 2.67 53.99 20.22
C PRO A 3 2.04 53.01 19.22
N THR A 4 2.69 52.88 18.07
CA THR A 4 2.40 51.96 16.98
C THR A 4 2.63 50.51 17.43
N THR A 5 1.56 49.71 17.37
CA THR A 5 1.62 48.25 17.39
C THR A 5 2.23 47.77 16.08
N GLN A 6 3.40 47.13 16.13
CA GLN A 6 3.89 46.29 15.04
C GLN A 6 3.63 44.83 15.42
N THR A 7 2.55 44.29 14.86
CA THR A 7 2.29 42.85 14.82
C THR A 7 3.38 42.22 13.96
N ARG A 8 4.15 41.30 14.54
CA ARG A 8 5.00 40.39 13.78
C ARG A 8 4.26 39.06 13.78
N ASP A 9 3.69 38.74 12.63
CA ASP A 9 3.26 37.38 12.29
C ASP A 9 4.49 36.48 12.37
N GLU A 10 4.50 35.58 13.35
CA GLU A 10 5.32 34.37 13.36
C GLU A 10 4.36 33.21 13.61
N SER A 11 3.69 32.77 12.54
CA SER A 11 3.00 31.48 12.49
C SER A 11 3.49 30.72 11.27
N GLY A 12 4.26 29.67 11.50
CA GLY A 12 4.79 28.82 10.43
C GLY A 12 6.08 28.12 10.84
N ALA A 13 6.11 27.51 12.02
CA ALA A 13 7.19 26.63 12.45
C ALA A 13 6.68 25.66 13.54
N GLU A 14 5.65 24.89 13.22
CA GLU A 14 5.16 23.70 13.94
C GLU A 14 4.73 22.77 12.79
N ASP A 15 5.22 21.56 12.52
CA ASP A 15 5.92 20.52 13.28
C ASP A 15 6.92 19.81 12.35
N ALA A 16 8.19 19.75 12.71
CA ALA A 16 9.20 18.95 11.99
C ALA A 16 9.41 17.55 12.60
N ALA A 17 8.40 17.01 13.30
CA ALA A 17 8.48 15.69 13.95
C ALA A 17 7.13 14.94 14.07
N GLY A 18 6.12 15.31 13.28
CA GLY A 18 4.79 14.68 13.33
C GLY A 18 4.55 13.81 12.10
N GLY A 19 4.56 12.49 12.25
CA GLY A 19 4.04 11.59 11.21
C GLY A 19 2.57 11.87 10.91
N ASP A 20 2.08 11.37 9.76
CA ASP A 20 0.71 11.62 9.33
C ASP A 20 -0.31 11.12 10.38
N PRO A 21 -1.20 12.00 10.89
CA PRO A 21 -2.19 11.61 11.88
C PRO A 21 -3.13 10.48 11.43
N ALA A 22 -3.41 10.34 10.13
CA ALA A 22 -4.27 9.27 9.61
C ALA A 22 -3.58 7.89 9.62
N LEU A 23 -2.25 7.85 9.70
CA LEU A 23 -1.50 6.59 9.83
C LEU A 23 -1.30 6.16 11.28
N ARG A 24 -1.76 6.96 12.25
CA ARG A 24 -1.62 6.64 13.68
C ARG A 24 -2.34 5.34 13.99
N GLY A 25 -1.63 4.42 14.63
CA GLY A 25 -2.17 3.11 15.00
C GLY A 25 -2.02 2.03 13.92
N THR A 26 -1.70 2.39 12.68
CA THR A 26 -1.43 1.40 11.61
C THR A 26 -0.02 0.82 11.68
N GLY A 27 0.90 1.46 12.41
CA GLY A 27 2.33 1.10 12.41
C GLY A 27 3.03 1.34 11.06
N VAL A 28 2.39 2.03 10.12
CA VAL A 28 3.00 2.43 8.85
C VAL A 28 3.79 3.72 9.04
N GLU A 29 5.10 3.65 8.82
CA GLU A 29 5.99 4.81 8.88
C GLU A 29 6.28 5.37 7.48
N ILE A 30 6.11 6.69 7.30
CA ILE A 30 6.48 7.35 6.05
C ILE A 30 8.02 7.41 5.97
N PRO A 31 8.65 6.99 4.85
CA PRO A 31 10.09 7.09 4.68
C PRO A 31 10.60 8.54 4.86
N GLU A 32 11.83 8.67 5.36
CA GLU A 32 12.45 9.98 5.52
C GLU A 32 12.54 10.71 4.17
N GLY A 33 12.20 12.00 4.18
CA GLY A 33 12.22 12.83 2.98
C GLY A 33 11.03 12.61 2.04
N TRP A 34 10.06 11.75 2.38
CA TRP A 34 8.84 11.59 1.59
C TRP A 34 7.72 12.49 2.11
N ALA A 35 6.88 12.97 1.20
CA ALA A 35 5.71 13.80 1.48
C ALA A 35 4.47 13.21 0.80
N GLU A 36 3.28 13.61 1.26
CA GLU A 36 2.02 13.25 0.60
C GLU A 36 2.02 13.80 -0.83
N ALA A 37 1.76 12.91 -1.78
CA ALA A 37 1.74 13.19 -3.20
C ALA A 37 0.31 13.19 -3.77
N ASP A 38 -0.59 12.46 -3.14
CA ASP A 38 -1.98 12.34 -3.56
C ASP A 38 -2.86 11.83 -2.41
N GLU A 39 -4.08 12.35 -2.34
CA GLU A 39 -5.16 11.83 -1.50
C GLU A 39 -6.43 11.76 -2.35
N SER A 40 -7.12 10.62 -2.31
CA SER A 40 -8.41 10.47 -2.96
C SER A 40 -9.37 9.63 -2.14
N THR A 41 -10.65 9.98 -2.21
CA THR A 41 -11.75 9.18 -1.69
C THR A 41 -12.41 8.46 -2.85
N VAL A 42 -12.43 7.14 -2.80
CA VAL A 42 -12.88 6.26 -3.90
C VAL A 42 -13.75 5.14 -3.35
N LEU A 43 -14.43 4.42 -4.24
CA LEU A 43 -15.17 3.21 -3.86
C LEU A 43 -14.28 1.97 -4.04
N GLN A 44 -14.29 1.10 -3.04
CA GLN A 44 -13.74 -0.25 -3.10
C GLN A 44 -14.79 -1.26 -2.65
N ASP A 45 -15.24 -2.13 -3.55
CA ASP A 45 -16.33 -3.09 -3.30
C ASP A 45 -17.60 -2.47 -2.68
N GLY A 46 -17.87 -1.21 -3.03
CA GLY A 46 -19.04 -0.46 -2.55
C GLY A 46 -18.85 0.26 -1.21
N GLU A 47 -17.71 0.08 -0.56
CA GLU A 47 -17.28 0.87 0.60
C GLU A 47 -16.52 2.12 0.15
N GLU A 48 -16.72 3.24 0.84
CA GLU A 48 -15.90 4.43 0.66
C GLU A 48 -14.55 4.23 1.37
N VAL A 49 -13.45 4.38 0.63
CA VAL A 49 -12.09 4.25 1.17
C VAL A 49 -11.26 5.48 0.83
N THR A 50 -10.31 5.81 1.69
CA THR A 50 -9.33 6.85 1.44
C THR A 50 -8.03 6.22 0.97
N VAL A 51 -7.56 6.61 -0.22
CA VAL A 51 -6.27 6.22 -0.77
C VAL A 51 -5.31 7.38 -0.59
N ARG A 52 -4.18 7.14 0.09
CA ARG A 52 -3.11 8.13 0.24
C ARG A 52 -1.83 7.61 -0.36
N ARG A 53 -1.10 8.48 -1.07
CA ARG A 53 0.20 8.19 -1.66
C ARG A 53 1.25 9.15 -1.13
N TYR A 54 2.44 8.63 -0.84
CA TYR A 54 3.61 9.39 -0.43
C TYR A 54 4.79 9.06 -1.34
N GLN A 55 5.56 10.08 -1.70
CA GLN A 55 6.74 10.00 -2.57
C GLN A 55 7.76 11.06 -2.15
N ALA A 56 9.04 10.88 -2.54
CA ALA A 56 10.15 11.76 -2.15
C ALA A 56 9.91 13.26 -2.45
N ASP A 57 9.33 13.58 -3.61
CA ASP A 57 9.12 14.98 -4.01
C ASP A 57 7.68 15.48 -3.75
N GLY A 58 6.81 14.65 -3.16
CA GLY A 58 5.38 14.97 -3.00
C GLY A 58 4.64 15.16 -4.32
N GLU A 59 5.21 14.71 -5.44
CA GLU A 59 4.54 14.70 -6.75
C GLU A 59 4.09 13.27 -7.08
N ARG A 60 2.84 13.15 -7.53
CA ARG A 60 2.25 11.87 -7.90
C ARG A 60 2.84 11.37 -9.22
N VAL A 61 3.71 10.37 -9.15
CA VAL A 61 4.29 9.67 -10.30
C VAL A 61 4.00 8.18 -10.19
N LEU A 62 3.26 7.65 -11.15
CA LEU A 62 2.96 6.23 -11.27
C LEU A 62 4.15 5.44 -11.83
N GLY A 63 4.29 4.18 -11.40
CA GLY A 63 5.32 3.23 -11.79
C GLY A 63 6.63 3.34 -11.00
N GLY A 64 6.84 4.43 -10.25
CA GLY A 64 8.04 4.67 -9.46
C GLY A 64 7.92 4.25 -7.99
N SER A 65 8.95 4.55 -7.21
CA SER A 65 8.94 4.35 -5.76
C SER A 65 7.82 5.15 -5.09
N HIS A 66 7.06 4.48 -4.23
CA HIS A 66 5.96 5.07 -3.49
C HIS A 66 5.55 4.24 -2.27
N LEU A 67 4.87 4.92 -1.35
CA LEU A 67 4.15 4.33 -0.25
C LEU A 67 2.70 4.69 -0.52
N SER A 68 1.83 3.70 -0.61
CA SER A 68 0.40 3.92 -0.73
C SER A 68 -0.35 3.10 0.30
N VAL A 69 -1.37 3.71 0.88
CA VAL A 69 -2.27 3.05 1.82
C VAL A 69 -3.70 3.20 1.34
N VAL A 70 -4.53 2.21 1.67
CA VAL A 70 -5.98 2.29 1.59
C VAL A 70 -6.51 2.18 3.00
N LEU A 71 -7.25 3.19 3.44
CA LEU A 71 -7.90 3.26 4.74
C LEU A 71 -9.42 3.14 4.55
N GLY A 72 -10.05 2.28 5.35
CA GLY A 72 -11.50 2.20 5.40
C GLY A 72 -12.13 3.37 6.15
N GLU A 73 -13.47 3.46 6.17
CA GLU A 73 -14.21 4.55 6.85
C GLU A 73 -13.91 4.68 8.36
N ASP A 74 -13.45 3.60 8.99
CA ASP A 74 -13.07 3.51 10.40
C ASP A 74 -11.56 3.64 10.64
N ASP A 75 -10.84 4.23 9.68
CA ASP A 75 -9.38 4.40 9.66
C ASP A 75 -8.59 3.07 9.68
N ARG A 76 -9.27 1.93 9.49
CA ARG A 76 -8.60 0.64 9.46
C ARG A 76 -7.75 0.51 8.20
N LEU A 77 -6.57 -0.09 8.33
CA LEU A 77 -5.74 -0.40 7.16
C LEU A 77 -6.41 -1.49 6.33
N VAL A 78 -6.78 -1.18 5.09
CA VAL A 78 -7.36 -2.11 4.11
C VAL A 78 -6.30 -2.59 3.11
N GLY A 79 -5.34 -1.74 2.81
CA GLY A 79 -4.19 -2.10 2.00
C GLY A 79 -2.99 -1.20 2.21
N LEU A 80 -1.82 -1.72 1.87
CA LEU A 80 -0.52 -1.06 1.97
C LEU A 80 0.34 -1.56 0.81
N THR A 81 1.05 -0.65 0.17
CA THR A 81 2.15 -0.94 -0.75
C THR A 81 3.29 0.00 -0.40
N ARG A 82 4.49 -0.54 -0.14
CA ARG A 82 5.69 0.21 0.21
C ARG A 82 6.84 -0.22 -0.72
N LEU A 83 6.84 0.36 -1.91
CA LEU A 83 7.82 0.08 -2.95
C LEU A 83 8.87 1.18 -2.96
N GLU A 84 10.06 0.84 -2.50
CA GLU A 84 11.24 1.69 -2.54
C GLU A 84 12.24 1.00 -3.46
N ALA A 85 12.75 1.68 -4.50
CA ALA A 85 13.73 1.12 -5.41
C ALA A 85 15.00 0.67 -4.66
N GLU A 86 15.32 1.33 -3.54
CA GLU A 86 16.41 0.99 -2.62
C GLU A 86 16.18 -0.34 -1.88
N ALA A 87 14.95 -0.84 -1.85
CA ALA A 87 14.63 -2.17 -1.34
C ALA A 87 14.83 -3.27 -2.39
N ALA A 88 15.22 -2.93 -3.62
CA ALA A 88 15.72 -3.91 -4.57
C ALA A 88 17.01 -4.55 -4.03
N GLY A 89 17.10 -5.86 -4.16
CA GLY A 89 18.18 -6.61 -3.51
C GLY A 89 18.27 -8.04 -4.01
N ASP A 90 19.21 -8.79 -3.43
CA ASP A 90 19.40 -10.19 -3.77
C ASP A 90 18.25 -11.04 -3.20
N PRO A 91 17.53 -11.82 -4.01
CA PRO A 91 16.53 -12.76 -3.51
C PRO A 91 17.08 -13.78 -2.50
N GLU A 92 18.39 -14.02 -2.46
CA GLU A 92 19.04 -14.87 -1.44
C GLU A 92 18.92 -14.29 -0.01
N ASP A 93 18.70 -12.97 0.13
CA ASP A 93 18.50 -12.29 1.41
C ASP A 93 17.03 -12.35 1.91
N LEU A 94 16.14 -12.98 1.13
CA LEU A 94 14.75 -13.15 1.55
C LEU A 94 14.63 -14.04 2.79
N PRO A 95 13.67 -13.76 3.69
CA PRO A 95 13.32 -14.71 4.73
C PRO A 95 12.88 -16.03 4.12
N SER A 96 13.13 -17.14 4.84
CA SER A 96 12.50 -18.42 4.48
C SER A 96 10.97 -18.32 4.53
N HIS A 97 10.27 -19.26 3.90
CA HIS A 97 8.79 -19.29 3.94
C HIS A 97 8.23 -19.30 5.37
N GLU A 98 8.89 -20.00 6.31
CA GLU A 98 8.49 -20.03 7.72
C GLU A 98 8.68 -18.67 8.40
N GLN A 99 9.81 -18.01 8.17
CA GLN A 99 10.08 -16.67 8.71
C GLN A 99 9.15 -15.60 8.12
N ALA A 100 8.87 -15.68 6.82
CA ALA A 100 7.91 -14.80 6.16
C ALA A 100 6.50 -14.99 6.72
N ARG A 101 6.09 -16.25 6.94
CA ARG A 101 4.83 -16.58 7.60
C ARG A 101 4.76 -15.99 9.01
N GLU A 102 5.78 -16.21 9.84
CA GLU A 102 5.83 -15.69 11.21
C GLU A 102 5.73 -14.16 11.23
N ALA A 103 6.49 -13.48 10.37
CA ALA A 103 6.46 -12.02 10.24
C ALA A 103 5.08 -11.52 9.80
N ALA A 104 4.48 -12.15 8.78
CA ALA A 104 3.16 -11.78 8.28
C ALA A 104 2.07 -11.93 9.35
N TYR A 105 2.00 -13.07 10.03
CA TYR A 105 1.01 -13.32 11.07
C TYR A 105 1.22 -12.44 12.31
N THR A 106 2.47 -12.16 12.67
CA THR A 106 2.81 -11.24 13.77
C THR A 106 2.38 -9.82 13.45
N TRP A 107 2.58 -9.38 12.20
CA TRP A 107 2.14 -8.06 11.76
C TRP A 107 0.61 -7.96 11.68
N LEU A 108 -0.06 -8.97 11.09
CA LEU A 108 -1.53 -9.02 11.04
C LEU A 108 -2.17 -8.97 12.43
N ALA A 109 -1.62 -9.70 13.40
CA ALA A 109 -2.11 -9.68 14.78
C ALA A 109 -2.03 -8.29 15.44
N GLN A 110 -1.05 -7.47 15.03
CA GLN A 110 -0.92 -6.09 15.51
C GLN A 110 -1.90 -5.13 14.83
N GLN A 111 -2.25 -5.40 13.56
CA GLN A 111 -3.21 -4.59 12.82
C GLN A 111 -4.64 -4.86 13.27
N ASP A 112 -5.01 -6.14 13.31
CA ASP A 112 -6.40 -6.55 13.53
C ASP A 112 -6.43 -8.02 13.98
N SER A 113 -6.38 -8.22 15.31
CA SER A 113 -6.38 -9.57 15.89
C SER A 113 -7.70 -10.31 15.66
N GLU A 114 -8.83 -9.60 15.55
CA GLU A 114 -10.14 -10.21 15.32
C GLU A 114 -10.24 -10.71 13.87
N TYR A 115 -9.82 -9.88 12.90
CA TYR A 115 -9.74 -10.29 11.49
C TYR A 115 -8.83 -11.50 11.29
N LEU A 116 -7.72 -11.56 12.03
CA LEU A 116 -6.78 -12.68 11.97
C LEU A 116 -7.42 -14.03 12.31
N GLU A 117 -8.41 -14.06 13.22
CA GLU A 117 -9.07 -15.30 13.65
C GLU A 117 -9.80 -16.01 12.50
N GLY A 118 -10.28 -15.26 11.51
CA GLY A 118 -10.95 -15.81 10.33
C GLY A 118 -10.02 -16.26 9.21
N LEU A 119 -8.70 -16.00 9.30
CA LEU A 119 -7.77 -16.27 8.21
C LEU A 119 -7.23 -17.71 8.19
N THR A 120 -7.35 -18.36 7.03
CA THR A 120 -6.70 -19.64 6.72
C THR A 120 -5.64 -19.46 5.63
N GLU A 121 -4.40 -19.89 5.91
CA GLU A 121 -3.30 -19.91 4.94
C GLU A 121 -3.68 -20.74 3.71
N GLN A 122 -3.47 -20.17 2.52
CA GLN A 122 -3.67 -20.85 1.24
C GLN A 122 -2.33 -21.36 0.69
N TRP A 123 -1.31 -20.49 0.66
CA TRP A 123 0.04 -20.83 0.25
C TRP A 123 1.02 -19.72 0.66
N VAL A 124 2.30 -20.08 0.67
CA VAL A 124 3.44 -19.19 0.88
C VAL A 124 4.44 -19.44 -0.23
N ASP A 125 4.73 -18.41 -1.04
CA ASP A 125 5.61 -18.54 -2.21
C ASP A 125 6.25 -17.20 -2.57
N ARG A 126 7.29 -17.23 -3.42
CA ARG A 126 7.97 -16.03 -3.91
C ARG A 126 7.02 -15.12 -4.69
N HIS A 127 7.13 -13.82 -4.44
CA HIS A 127 6.43 -12.77 -5.17
C HIS A 127 7.27 -11.51 -5.17
N ASP A 128 7.70 -11.10 -6.35
CA ASP A 128 8.50 -9.89 -6.52
C ASP A 128 7.61 -8.75 -7.01
N GLU A 129 7.90 -7.54 -6.55
CA GLU A 129 7.30 -6.30 -7.05
C GLU A 129 8.33 -5.56 -7.92
N VAL A 130 7.88 -4.67 -8.79
CA VAL A 130 8.77 -3.90 -9.69
C VAL A 130 8.37 -2.44 -9.68
N VAL A 131 9.37 -1.57 -9.55
CA VAL A 131 9.24 -0.12 -9.75
C VAL A 131 10.32 0.39 -10.70
N VAL A 132 10.12 1.59 -11.23
CA VAL A 132 11.15 2.33 -11.96
C VAL A 132 11.88 3.27 -11.00
N ASP A 133 13.21 3.19 -10.99
CA ASP A 133 14.05 4.06 -10.17
C ASP A 133 14.23 5.47 -10.78
N ALA A 134 14.96 6.34 -10.07
CA ALA A 134 15.20 7.71 -10.50
C ALA A 134 16.03 7.82 -11.81
N ASP A 135 16.80 6.77 -12.15
CA ASP A 135 17.58 6.67 -13.38
C ASP A 135 16.77 6.02 -14.53
N GLY A 136 15.49 5.72 -14.29
CA GLY A 136 14.60 5.12 -15.28
C GLY A 136 14.82 3.61 -15.48
N GLN A 137 15.49 2.94 -14.55
CA GLN A 137 15.75 1.49 -14.60
C GLN A 137 14.71 0.72 -13.77
N GLU A 138 14.43 -0.51 -14.17
CA GLU A 138 13.60 -1.41 -13.36
C GLU A 138 14.35 -1.86 -12.11
N ALA A 139 13.75 -1.63 -10.95
CA ALA A 139 14.19 -2.10 -9.66
C ALA A 139 13.22 -3.21 -9.19
N VAL A 140 13.73 -4.43 -9.06
CA VAL A 140 12.97 -5.60 -8.60
C VAL A 140 13.08 -5.70 -7.08
N ILE A 141 11.94 -5.59 -6.40
CA ILE A 141 11.83 -5.70 -4.94
C ILE A 141 11.41 -7.14 -4.63
N PRO A 142 12.33 -8.00 -4.17
CA PRO A 142 12.02 -9.40 -3.92
C PRO A 142 11.10 -9.53 -2.70
N GLY A 143 10.23 -10.54 -2.71
CA GLY A 143 9.32 -10.80 -1.60
C GLY A 143 8.85 -12.25 -1.51
N ILE A 144 8.29 -12.59 -0.35
CA ILE A 144 7.54 -13.82 -0.10
C ILE A 144 6.09 -13.44 0.23
N LYS A 145 5.16 -13.91 -0.57
CA LYS A 145 3.72 -13.69 -0.38
C LYS A 145 3.13 -14.81 0.46
N VAL A 146 2.54 -14.43 1.58
CA VAL A 146 1.70 -15.27 2.43
C VAL A 146 0.26 -14.97 2.06
N LYS A 147 -0.34 -15.85 1.25
CA LYS A 147 -1.74 -15.69 0.82
C LYS A 147 -2.66 -16.44 1.77
N THR A 148 -3.70 -15.76 2.23
CA THR A 148 -4.71 -16.29 3.13
C THR A 148 -6.10 -16.12 2.52
N ARG A 149 -7.08 -16.77 3.14
CA ARG A 149 -8.49 -16.62 2.82
C ARG A 149 -9.28 -16.50 4.12
N HIS A 150 -10.13 -15.49 4.19
CA HIS A 150 -11.03 -15.27 5.30
C HIS A 150 -12.24 -16.23 5.21
N ASP A 151 -12.94 -16.46 6.32
CA ASP A 151 -14.06 -17.40 6.41
C ASP A 151 -15.28 -16.98 5.57
N ASP A 152 -15.45 -15.66 5.35
CA ASP A 152 -16.40 -15.06 4.42
C ASP A 152 -16.05 -15.29 2.93
N GLY A 153 -14.89 -15.89 2.66
CA GLY A 153 -14.45 -16.28 1.33
C GLY A 153 -13.57 -15.27 0.60
N ARG A 154 -13.36 -14.06 1.14
CA ARG A 154 -12.45 -13.04 0.59
C ARG A 154 -10.99 -13.42 0.83
N TYR A 155 -10.12 -12.94 -0.04
CA TYR A 155 -8.67 -13.14 0.07
C TYR A 155 -8.01 -12.01 0.84
N ALA A 156 -6.95 -12.35 1.55
CA ALA A 156 -5.97 -11.40 2.04
C ALA A 156 -4.56 -11.92 1.75
N TRP A 157 -3.57 -11.04 1.75
CA TRP A 157 -2.18 -11.45 1.66
C TRP A 157 -1.27 -10.39 2.26
N VAL A 158 -0.08 -10.86 2.67
CA VAL A 158 1.05 -10.03 3.05
C VAL A 158 2.24 -10.45 2.20
N ILE A 159 2.98 -9.48 1.67
CA ILE A 159 4.28 -9.69 1.03
C ILE A 159 5.36 -9.24 1.99
N VAL A 160 6.25 -10.15 2.34
CA VAL A 160 7.38 -9.91 3.24
C VAL A 160 8.67 -9.90 2.44
N GLY A 161 9.39 -8.78 2.48
CA GLY A 161 10.68 -8.60 1.83
C GLY A 161 11.87 -8.90 2.75
N VAL A 162 13.05 -8.49 2.30
CA VAL A 162 14.31 -8.59 3.04
C VAL A 162 14.19 -7.94 4.43
N GLY A 163 14.79 -8.56 5.44
CA GLY A 163 14.75 -8.05 6.82
C GLY A 163 13.36 -8.12 7.48
N ALA A 164 12.46 -8.99 6.99
CA ALA A 164 11.08 -9.13 7.45
C ALA A 164 10.22 -7.86 7.29
N ARG A 165 10.61 -6.96 6.39
CA ARG A 165 9.86 -5.75 6.06
C ARG A 165 8.58 -6.10 5.32
N ILE A 166 7.45 -5.48 5.70
CA ILE A 166 6.20 -5.60 4.94
C ILE A 166 6.30 -4.73 3.68
N VAL A 167 6.26 -5.38 2.52
CA VAL A 167 6.31 -4.75 1.19
C VAL A 167 4.90 -4.40 0.72
N ALA A 168 3.95 -5.32 0.89
CA ALA A 168 2.56 -5.08 0.55
C ALA A 168 1.62 -5.86 1.46
N PHE A 169 0.42 -5.34 1.63
CA PHE A 169 -0.69 -6.00 2.30
C PHE A 169 -1.99 -5.61 1.61
N GLU A 170 -2.87 -6.56 1.38
CA GLU A 170 -4.25 -6.29 0.98
C GLU A 170 -5.18 -7.26 1.67
N ARG A 171 -6.35 -6.79 2.11
CA ARG A 171 -7.42 -7.62 2.65
C ARG A 171 -8.75 -7.39 1.93
N ASP A 172 -9.71 -8.25 2.25
CA ASP A 172 -11.08 -8.19 1.75
C ASP A 172 -11.21 -8.28 0.23
N VAL A 173 -10.26 -8.96 -0.42
CA VAL A 173 -10.20 -9.04 -1.88
C VAL A 173 -11.16 -10.10 -2.42
N THR A 174 -12.09 -9.66 -3.26
CA THR A 174 -13.04 -10.48 -4.00
C THR A 174 -12.51 -10.87 -5.39
N TRP A 175 -12.91 -12.05 -5.86
CA TRP A 175 -12.45 -12.62 -7.12
C TRP A 175 -13.61 -13.02 -8.02
N ASP A 176 -13.58 -12.61 -9.29
CA ASP A 176 -14.47 -13.10 -10.33
C ASP A 176 -13.82 -14.33 -10.99
N SER A 177 -14.23 -15.51 -10.52
CA SER A 177 -13.75 -16.78 -11.07
C SER A 177 -14.19 -17.00 -12.52
N ALA A 178 -15.30 -16.41 -12.98
CA ALA A 178 -15.76 -16.58 -14.36
C ALA A 178 -14.89 -15.75 -15.32
N ALA A 179 -14.55 -14.51 -14.92
CA ALA A 179 -13.69 -13.63 -15.70
C ALA A 179 -12.19 -13.78 -15.41
N GLN A 180 -11.81 -14.69 -14.49
CA GLN A 180 -10.42 -14.97 -14.09
C GLN A 180 -9.67 -13.70 -13.65
N ARG A 181 -10.36 -12.81 -12.94
CA ARG A 181 -9.83 -11.49 -12.54
C ARG A 181 -10.25 -11.12 -11.14
N ARG A 182 -9.54 -10.16 -10.57
CA ARG A 182 -9.93 -9.52 -9.32
C ARG A 182 -11.17 -8.66 -9.55
N SER A 183 -12.14 -8.77 -8.64
CA SER A 183 -13.34 -7.93 -8.64
C SER A 183 -13.09 -6.63 -7.89
N THR A 184 -12.40 -6.71 -6.75
CA THR A 184 -11.99 -5.55 -5.95
C THR A 184 -11.10 -4.62 -6.76
N GLN A 185 -11.37 -3.32 -6.68
CA GLN A 185 -10.54 -2.26 -7.26
C GLN A 185 -9.09 -2.37 -6.77
N MET A 186 -8.13 -2.01 -7.62
CA MET A 186 -6.70 -2.19 -7.38
C MET A 186 -6.00 -0.84 -7.22
N TRP A 187 -6.49 -0.02 -6.27
CA TRP A 187 -6.00 1.35 -6.04
C TRP A 187 -4.51 1.43 -5.66
N LEU A 188 -3.90 0.32 -5.24
CA LEU A 188 -2.47 0.20 -4.94
C LEU A 188 -1.62 -0.28 -6.13
N HIS A 189 -2.21 -0.43 -7.32
CA HIS A 189 -1.55 -0.98 -8.50
C HIS A 189 -1.52 0.07 -9.60
N ASP A 190 -0.36 0.69 -9.80
CA ASP A 190 -0.18 1.85 -10.67
C ASP A 190 -0.65 1.63 -12.12
N ALA A 191 -0.47 0.43 -12.68
CA ALA A 191 -0.97 0.11 -14.02
C ALA A 191 -2.51 0.07 -14.10
N TRP A 192 -3.17 -0.42 -13.03
CA TRP A 192 -4.64 -0.40 -12.94
C TRP A 192 -5.17 1.02 -12.77
N VAL A 193 -4.51 1.81 -11.92
CA VAL A 193 -4.85 3.21 -11.67
C VAL A 193 -4.70 4.03 -12.95
N ALA A 194 -3.61 3.86 -13.69
CA ALA A 194 -3.40 4.53 -14.97
C ALA A 194 -4.48 4.16 -16.00
N ALA A 195 -4.92 2.90 -16.03
CA ALA A 195 -6.00 2.47 -16.92
C ALA A 195 -7.35 3.12 -16.55
N VAL A 196 -7.68 3.19 -15.26
CA VAL A 196 -8.91 3.85 -14.77
C VAL A 196 -8.90 5.36 -15.06
N GLU A 197 -7.73 5.99 -14.97
CA GLU A 197 -7.54 7.41 -15.27
C GLU A 197 -7.46 7.72 -16.77
N GLY A 198 -7.39 6.69 -17.62
CA GLY A 198 -7.23 6.86 -19.07
C GLY A 198 -5.84 7.35 -19.48
N THR A 199 -4.84 7.19 -18.61
CA THR A 199 -3.43 7.58 -18.84
C THR A 199 -2.52 6.40 -19.18
N GLY A 200 -3.01 5.16 -19.04
CA GLY A 200 -2.30 3.92 -19.38
C GLY A 200 -3.16 2.90 -20.12
N ASP A 201 -2.51 1.82 -20.57
CA ASP A 201 -3.17 0.70 -21.25
C ASP A 201 -3.98 -0.17 -20.28
N GLN A 202 -5.03 -0.81 -20.78
CA GLN A 202 -5.80 -1.80 -20.01
C GLN A 202 -4.91 -2.99 -19.61
N PRO A 203 -4.69 -3.24 -18.30
CA PRO A 203 -3.92 -4.39 -17.86
C PRO A 203 -4.64 -5.71 -18.19
N PRO A 204 -3.90 -6.80 -18.43
CA PRO A 204 -4.50 -8.12 -18.61
C PRO A 204 -5.08 -8.65 -17.30
N ALA A 205 -5.89 -9.72 -17.39
CA ALA A 205 -6.25 -10.50 -16.22
C ALA A 205 -4.97 -10.98 -15.48
N PRO A 206 -4.95 -10.96 -14.13
CA PRO A 206 -6.11 -10.76 -13.27
C PRO A 206 -6.43 -9.30 -12.91
N ALA A 207 -5.66 -8.34 -13.43
CA ALA A 207 -5.78 -6.93 -13.09
C ALA A 207 -6.68 -6.15 -14.06
N ALA A 208 -7.38 -6.78 -14.99
CA ALA A 208 -8.26 -6.07 -15.91
C ALA A 208 -9.34 -5.25 -15.18
N VAL A 209 -9.40 -3.94 -15.48
CA VAL A 209 -10.46 -3.05 -15.01
C VAL A 209 -11.82 -3.60 -15.45
N ALA A 210 -12.80 -3.60 -14.55
CA ALA A 210 -14.16 -3.99 -14.90
C ALA A 210 -14.74 -2.98 -15.89
N ASP A 211 -15.40 -3.44 -16.95
CA ASP A 211 -16.25 -2.56 -17.75
C ASP A 211 -17.27 -1.88 -16.82
N ALA A 212 -17.39 -0.56 -16.92
CA ALA A 212 -18.45 0.16 -16.22
C ALA A 212 -19.80 -0.32 -16.79
N GLY A 213 -20.46 -1.21 -16.04
CA GLY A 213 -21.79 -1.72 -16.36
C GLY A 213 -22.88 -0.66 -16.23
#